data_AF-A0A371XBH6-F1
#
_entry.id   AF-A0A371XBH6-F1
#
_cell.length_a   1.000
_cell.length_b   1.000
_cell.length_c   1.000
_cell.angle_alpha   90.00
_cell.angle_beta   90.00
_cell.angle_gamma   90.00
#
_symmetry.space_group_name_H-M   'P 1'
#
loop_
_entity.id
_entity.type
_entity.pdbx_description
1 polymer ?
#
loop_
_entity_poly.entity_id
_entity_poly.type
_entity_poly.pdbx_seq_one_letter_code
_entity_poly.pdbx_strand_id
1 'polypeptide(L)'
;MKLGEAEHRRELRSYYWGFAGAVVLTAFSFLAALWQPFGPFVAYCGLGAFAVAQIIVHFRCFLHLDLTRQKREDLQLLLFTFLIIAIMIAGTVWILGSLMDRMM
;
A
#
# COMPACT_ATOMS: atom_id res chain seq x y z
N MET A 1 15.74 -19.87 -28.95
CA MET A 1 14.43 -20.10 -28.30
C MET A 1 14.51 -20.39 -26.78
N LYS A 2 15.65 -20.77 -26.19
CA LYS A 2 15.76 -21.09 -24.75
C LYS A 2 15.97 -19.90 -23.78
N LEU A 3 16.19 -18.69 -24.29
CA LEU A 3 16.46 -17.51 -23.45
C LEU A 3 15.18 -16.84 -22.89
N GLY A 4 14.05 -16.90 -23.60
CA GLY A 4 12.79 -16.27 -23.16
C GLY A 4 12.09 -16.98 -22.00
N GLU A 5 12.29 -18.29 -21.83
CA GLU A 5 11.70 -19.10 -20.76
C GLU A 5 12.25 -18.76 -19.36
N ALA A 6 13.50 -18.28 -19.28
CA ALA A 6 14.16 -17.94 -18.03
C ALA A 6 13.77 -16.55 -17.51
N GLU A 7 13.55 -15.59 -18.41
CA GLU A 7 13.05 -14.25 -18.09
C GLU A 7 11.61 -14.31 -17.56
N HIS A 8 10.73 -15.03 -18.25
CA HIS A 8 9.32 -15.15 -17.86
C HIS A 8 9.15 -15.78 -16.47
N ARG A 9 10.00 -16.77 -16.14
CA ARG A 9 10.00 -17.43 -14.82
C ARG A 9 10.49 -16.51 -13.69
N ARG A 10 11.31 -15.51 -14.01
CA ARG A 10 11.81 -14.50 -13.06
C ARG A 10 10.76 -13.43 -12.77
N GLU A 11 10.05 -12.96 -13.80
CA GLU A 11 8.92 -12.03 -13.64
C GLU A 11 7.79 -12.67 -12.82
N LEU A 12 7.42 -13.92 -13.13
CA LEU A 12 6.42 -14.66 -12.37
C LEU A 12 6.84 -14.87 -10.90
N ARG A 13 8.12 -15.19 -10.64
CA ARG A 13 8.64 -15.31 -9.26
C ARG A 13 8.55 -14.01 -8.47
N SER A 14 8.81 -12.87 -9.11
CA SER A 14 8.66 -11.54 -8.50
C SER A 14 7.20 -11.28 -8.12
N TYR A 15 6.27 -11.64 -9.01
CA TYR A 15 4.83 -11.52 -8.76
C TYR A 15 4.36 -12.38 -7.58
N TYR A 16 4.78 -13.65 -7.55
CA TYR A 16 4.44 -14.56 -6.46
C TYR A 16 5.03 -14.13 -5.11
N TRP A 17 6.23 -13.56 -5.09
CA TRP A 17 6.84 -13.08 -3.84
C TRP A 17 6.15 -11.81 -3.32
N GLY A 18 5.79 -10.88 -4.20
CA GLY A 18 4.99 -9.70 -3.84
C GLY A 18 3.60 -10.09 -3.32
N PHE A 19 2.95 -11.05 -3.97
CA PHE A 19 1.63 -11.54 -3.57
C PHE A 19 1.67 -12.28 -2.23
N ALA A 20 2.65 -13.17 -2.05
CA ALA A 20 2.86 -13.85 -0.77
C ALA A 20 3.14 -12.86 0.36
N GLY A 21 3.95 -11.82 0.12
CA GLY A 21 4.19 -10.75 1.09
C GLY A 21 2.92 -10.01 1.50
N ALA A 22 2.02 -9.70 0.54
CA ALA A 22 0.74 -9.06 0.82
C ALA A 22 -0.18 -9.95 1.67
N VAL A 23 -0.27 -11.24 1.32
CA VAL A 23 -1.10 -12.21 2.05
C VAL A 23 -0.59 -12.38 3.48
N VAL A 24 0.72 -12.51 3.68
CA VAL A 24 1.33 -12.65 5.02
C VAL A 24 1.10 -11.40 5.85
N LEU A 25 1.29 -10.21 5.29
CA LEU A 25 1.07 -8.95 6.01
C LEU A 25 -0.41 -8.75 6.39
N THR A 26 -1.33 -9.16 5.51
CA THR A 26 -2.77 -9.18 5.79
C THR A 26 -3.09 -10.12 6.94
N ALA A 27 -2.59 -11.35 6.88
CA ALA A 27 -2.81 -12.34 7.92
C ALA A 27 -2.25 -11.85 9.27
N PHE A 28 -1.07 -11.21 9.26
CA PHE A 28 -0.47 -10.64 10.46
C PHE A 28 -1.29 -9.47 11.02
N SER A 29 -1.78 -8.57 10.16
CA SER A 29 -2.66 -7.46 10.56
C SER A 29 -3.95 -7.98 11.20
N PHE A 30 -4.58 -9.02 10.63
CA PHE A 30 -5.76 -9.68 11.21
C PHE A 30 -5.45 -10.37 12.55
N LEU A 31 -4.30 -11.04 12.67
CA LEU A 31 -3.89 -11.65 13.93
C LEU A 31 -3.67 -10.60 15.02
N ALA A 32 -3.00 -9.50 14.68
CA ALA A 32 -2.77 -8.37 15.57
C ALA A 32 -4.09 -7.70 16.00
N ALA A 33 -5.07 -7.61 15.10
CA ALA A 33 -6.41 -7.12 15.41
C ALA A 33 -7.18 -8.05 16.37
N LEU A 34 -7.16 -9.36 16.10
CA LEU A 34 -7.95 -10.35 16.85
C LEU A 34 -7.40 -10.62 18.25
N TRP A 35 -6.09 -10.67 18.41
CA TRP A 35 -5.48 -10.97 19.71
C TRP A 35 -5.46 -9.78 20.66
N GLN A 36 -5.59 -8.54 20.14
CA GLN A 36 -5.56 -7.30 20.92
C GLN A 36 -4.66 -7.37 22.18
N PRO A 37 -3.37 -7.77 22.03
CA PRO A 37 -2.53 -8.10 23.18
C PRO A 37 -2.16 -6.87 24.03
N PHE A 38 -2.46 -5.67 23.55
CA PHE A 38 -2.20 -4.38 24.18
C PHE A 38 -3.47 -3.52 24.19
N GLY A 39 -3.54 -2.54 25.09
CA GLY A 39 -4.70 -1.64 25.24
C GLY A 39 -5.14 -0.99 23.92
N PRO A 40 -6.41 -0.53 23.82
CA PRO A 40 -7.05 -0.14 22.57
C PRO A 40 -6.24 0.86 21.73
N PHE A 41 -5.57 1.82 22.38
CA PHE A 41 -4.71 2.80 21.70
C PHE A 41 -3.53 2.16 20.93
N VAL A 42 -2.86 1.18 21.54
CA VAL A 42 -1.70 0.51 20.92
C VAL A 42 -2.14 -0.38 19.76
N ALA A 43 -3.32 -1.01 19.87
CA ALA A 43 -3.91 -1.78 18.78
C ALA A 43 -4.23 -0.90 17.57
N TYR A 44 -4.82 0.29 17.76
CA TYR A 44 -5.08 1.23 16.67
C TYR A 44 -3.78 1.74 16.01
N CYS A 45 -2.75 2.09 16.79
CA CYS A 45 -1.46 2.47 16.22
C CYS A 45 -0.80 1.32 15.45
N GLY A 46 -0.84 0.10 15.97
CA GLY A 46 -0.32 -1.09 15.30
C GLY A 46 -1.04 -1.35 13.97
N LEU A 47 -2.37 -1.30 13.97
CA LEU A 47 -3.19 -1.43 12.76
C LEU A 47 -2.89 -0.33 11.73
N GLY A 48 -2.69 0.91 12.17
CA GLY A 48 -2.28 2.01 11.31
C GLY A 48 -0.95 1.74 10.62
N ALA A 49 0.04 1.23 11.35
CA ALA A 49 1.33 0.84 10.78
C ALA A 49 1.20 -0.31 9.77
N PHE A 50 0.38 -1.33 10.06
CA PHE A 50 0.08 -2.40 9.11
C PHE A 50 -0.64 -1.91 7.87
N ALA A 51 -1.55 -0.95 8.00
CA ALA A 51 -2.26 -0.35 6.87
C ALA A 51 -1.29 0.40 5.93
N VAL A 52 -0.36 1.18 6.47
CA VAL A 52 0.68 1.85 5.66
C VAL A 52 1.58 0.84 4.96
N ALA A 53 2.04 -0.18 5.68
CA ALA A 53 2.85 -1.24 5.11
C ALA A 53 2.09 -1.99 3.98
N GLN A 54 0.77 -2.17 4.14
CA GLN A 54 -0.08 -2.80 3.13
C GLN A 54 -0.19 -1.97 1.85
N ILE A 55 -0.34 -0.65 1.98
CA ILE A 55 -0.33 0.26 0.83
C ILE A 55 0.99 0.09 0.07
N ILE A 56 2.13 0.11 0.75
CA ILE A 56 3.45 -0.06 0.12
C ILE A 56 3.55 -1.40 -0.62
N VAL A 57 3.07 -2.49 -0.02
CA VAL A 57 3.10 -3.82 -0.65
C VAL A 57 2.17 -3.89 -1.86
N HIS A 58 0.96 -3.33 -1.79
CA HIS A 58 0.04 -3.27 -2.94
C HIS A 58 0.62 -2.45 -4.09
N PHE A 59 1.20 -1.29 -3.80
CA PHE A 59 1.92 -0.49 -4.81
C PHE A 59 3.08 -1.27 -5.43
N ARG A 60 3.78 -2.12 -4.67
CA ARG A 60 4.90 -2.91 -5.21
C ARG A 60 4.46 -4.15 -5.98
N CYS A 61 3.45 -4.86 -5.49
CA CYS A 61 2.95 -6.13 -6.03
C CYS A 61 2.00 -5.93 -7.22
N PHE A 62 1.05 -5.01 -7.10
CA PHE A 62 -0.04 -4.86 -8.06
C PHE A 62 0.32 -3.88 -9.17
N LEU A 63 1.04 -2.82 -8.82
CA LEU A 63 1.43 -1.81 -9.79
C LEU A 63 2.70 -2.16 -10.57
N HIS A 64 3.39 -3.24 -10.21
CA HIS A 64 4.60 -3.71 -10.87
C HIS A 64 5.53 -2.53 -11.21
N LEU A 65 5.91 -1.77 -10.17
CA LEU A 65 6.89 -0.70 -10.31
C LEU A 65 8.25 -1.31 -10.64
N ASP A 66 8.42 -1.70 -11.88
CA ASP A 66 9.71 -1.96 -12.49
C ASP A 66 10.45 -0.62 -12.47
N LEU A 67 11.35 -0.45 -11.51
CA LEU A 67 12.36 0.62 -11.48
C LEU A 67 13.35 0.54 -12.66
N THR A 68 13.01 -0.23 -13.70
CA THR A 68 13.69 -0.23 -14.98
C THR A 68 13.58 1.17 -15.59
N ARG A 69 14.73 1.66 -16.07
CA ARG A 69 14.96 3.05 -16.50
C ARG A 69 13.97 3.56 -17.55
N GLN A 70 13.25 2.67 -18.23
CA GLN A 70 12.30 2.94 -19.31
C GLN A 70 10.87 3.25 -18.83
N LYS A 71 10.49 2.92 -17.59
CA LYS A 71 9.14 3.17 -17.03
C LYS A 71 9.10 4.26 -15.94
N ARG A 72 10.15 5.08 -15.85
CA ARG A 72 10.25 6.13 -14.82
C ARG A 72 9.22 7.24 -14.98
N GLU A 73 8.86 7.55 -16.23
CA GLU A 73 7.84 8.55 -16.56
C GLU A 73 6.46 8.12 -16.08
N ASP A 74 6.08 6.85 -16.30
CA ASP A 74 4.84 6.26 -15.79
C ASP A 74 4.80 6.26 -14.25
N LEU A 75 5.92 5.96 -13.59
CA LEU A 75 6.04 6.06 -12.13
C LEU A 75 5.84 7.50 -11.64
N GLN A 76 6.39 8.51 -12.34
CA GLN A 76 6.21 9.91 -11.97
C GLN A 76 4.75 10.34 -12.13
N LEU A 77 4.10 9.98 -13.23
CA LEU A 77 2.67 10.22 -13.47
C LEU A 77 1.81 9.62 -12.35
N LEU A 78 2.07 8.37 -11.98
CA LEU A 78 1.35 7.71 -10.91
C LEU A 78 1.60 8.35 -9.54
N LEU A 79 2.86 8.65 -9.19
CA LEU A 79 3.17 9.35 -7.93
C LEU A 79 2.46 10.70 -7.86
N PHE A 80 2.40 11.41 -8.98
CA PHE A 80 1.69 12.68 -9.07
C PHE A 80 0.18 12.51 -8.87
N THR A 81 -0.45 11.53 -9.52
CA THR A 81 -1.87 11.21 -9.30
C THR A 81 -2.15 10.82 -7.85
N PHE A 82 -1.30 9.99 -7.25
CA PHE A 82 -1.43 9.59 -5.85
C PHE A 82 -1.30 10.78 -4.91
N LEU A 83 -0.36 11.69 -5.15
CA LEU A 83 -0.20 12.92 -4.39
C LEU A 83 -1.46 13.77 -4.44
N ILE A 84 -2.06 13.97 -5.62
CA ILE A 84 -3.31 14.72 -5.78
C ILE A 84 -4.42 14.07 -4.96
N ILE A 85 -4.59 12.75 -5.06
CA ILE A 85 -5.61 12.01 -4.31
C ILE A 85 -5.39 12.15 -2.80
N ALA A 86 -4.15 12.05 -2.33
CA ALA A 86 -3.81 12.20 -0.92
C ALA A 86 -4.16 13.61 -0.40
N ILE A 87 -3.84 14.65 -1.17
CA ILE A 87 -4.18 16.03 -0.83
C ILE A 87 -5.70 16.22 -0.82
N MET A 88 -6.43 15.67 -1.80
CA MET A 88 -7.89 15.74 -1.84
C MET A 88 -8.51 15.09 -0.60
N ILE A 89 -8.11 13.87 -0.25
CA ILE A 89 -8.64 13.16 0.92
C ILE A 89 -8.33 13.92 2.21
N ALA A 90 -7.07 14.32 2.40
CA ALA A 90 -6.67 15.08 3.59
C ALA A 90 -7.41 16.41 3.70
N GLY A 91 -7.54 17.13 2.58
CA GLY A 91 -8.29 18.38 2.50
C GLY A 91 -9.78 18.18 2.80
N THR A 92 -10.42 17.15 2.24
CA THR A 92 -11.84 16.85 2.51
C THR A 92 -12.07 16.51 3.97
N VAL A 93 -11.23 15.65 4.57
CA VAL A 93 -11.34 15.31 6.00
C VAL A 93 -11.15 16.54 6.87
N TRP A 94 -10.17 17.39 6.55
CA TRP A 94 -9.93 18.64 7.27
C TRP A 94 -11.11 19.60 7.18
N ILE A 95 -11.64 19.83 5.97
CA ILE A 95 -12.78 20.73 5.73
C ILE A 95 -14.01 20.23 6.46
N LEU A 96 -14.35 18.93 6.34
CA LEU A 96 -15.50 18.35 7.03
C LEU A 96 -15.34 18.40 8.55
N GLY A 97 -14.14 18.16 9.07
CA GLY A 97 -13.83 18.32 10.49
C GLY A 97 -14.04 19.75 10.97
N SER A 98 -13.51 20.74 10.24
CA SER A 98 -13.72 22.16 10.58
C SER A 98 -15.18 22.59 10.44
N LEU A 99 -15.92 22.05 9.47
CA LEU A 99 -17.33 22.35 9.28
C LEU A 99 -18.18 21.78 10.43
N MET A 100 -17.88 20.56 10.88
CA MET A 100 -18.54 19.92 12.02
C MET A 100 -18.33 20.71 13.31
N ASP A 101 -17.11 21.17 13.56
CA ASP A 101 -16.76 22.00 14.74
C ASP A 101 -17.46 23.37 14.72
N ARG A 102 -17.80 23.90 13.54
CA ARG A 102 -18.51 25.18 13.39
C ARG A 102 -20.03 25.06 13.45
N MET A 103 -20.59 23.89 13.18
CA MET A 103 -22.04 23.65 13.14
C MET A 103 -22.59 23.03 14.43
N MET A 104 -21.72 22.41 15.22
CA MET A 104 -22.00 22.02 16.62
C MET A 104 -21.76 23.22 17.55
#